data_AF-A0A7T8GV20-F1
#
_entry.id   AF-A0A7T8GV20-F1
#
_cell.length_a   1.000
_cell.length_b   1.000
_cell.length_c   1.000
_cell.angle_alpha   90.00
_cell.angle_beta   90.00
_cell.angle_gamma   90.00
#
_symmetry.space_group_name_H-M   'P 1'
#
loop_
_entity.id
_entity.type
_entity.pdbx_description
1 polymer ?
#
loop_
_entity_poly.entity_id
_entity_poly.type
_entity_poly.pdbx_seq_one_letter_code
_entity_poly.pdbx_strand_id
1 'polypeptide(L)' 'MDEKFVETIWNLLKEAIQEIQRKNNSGLSFEELYRNAYTMVLHKHGEKLYNGLRDVVTQHLEAKVS' A
#
# COMPACT_ATOMS: atom_id res chain seq x y z
N MET A 1 14.08 2.82 -11.83
CA MET A 1 13.77 3.25 -10.45
C MET A 1 14.57 2.35 -9.54
N ASP A 2 15.30 2.89 -8.56
CA ASP A 2 16.07 2.06 -7.63
C ASP A 2 15.12 1.18 -6.80
N GLU A 3 15.51 -0.07 -6.54
CA GLU A 3 14.69 -1.05 -5.84
C GLU A 3 14.33 -0.57 -4.43
N LYS A 4 15.27 0.11 -3.77
CA LYS A 4 15.06 0.75 -2.47
C LYS A 4 13.95 1.80 -2.50
N PHE A 5 13.87 2.59 -3.57
CA PHE A 5 12.84 3.61 -3.71
C PHE A 5 11.45 2.99 -3.91
N VAL A 6 11.36 1.92 -4.69
CA VAL A 6 10.12 1.15 -4.86
C VAL A 6 9.65 0.57 -3.52
N GLU A 7 10.59 0.07 -2.72
CA GLU A 7 10.30 -0.46 -1.39
C GLU A 7 9.81 0.62 -0.42
N THR A 8 10.42 1.81 -0.43
CA THR A 8 9.92 2.96 0.35
C THR A 8 8.50 3.34 -0.03
N ILE A 9 8.19 3.42 -1.33
CA ILE A 9 6.82 3.72 -1.78
C ILE A 9 5.85 2.63 -1.32
N TRP A 10 6.22 1.36 -1.48
CA TRP A 10 5.38 0.24 -1.05
C TRP A 10 5.11 0.27 0.46
N ASN A 11 6.12 0.55 1.27
CA ASN A 11 5.96 0.63 2.73
C ASN A 11 5.01 1.76 3.13
N LEU A 12 5.12 2.93 2.49
CA LEU A 12 4.21 4.06 2.70
C LEU A 12 2.76 3.67 2.37
N LEU A 13 2.54 3.02 1.21
CA LEU A 13 1.20 2.56 0.81
C LEU A 13 0.65 1.50 1.75
N LYS A 14 1.50 0.55 2.19
CA LYS A 14 1.14 -0.50 3.14
C LYS A 14 0.68 0.08 4.48
N GLU A 15 1.42 1.03 5.03
CA GLU A 15 1.05 1.72 6.27
C GLU A 15 -0.31 2.42 6.13
N ALA A 16 -0.52 3.16 5.04
CA ALA A 16 -1.79 3.82 4.77
C ALA A 16 -2.96 2.83 4.65
N ILE A 17 -2.77 1.68 3.99
CA ILE A 17 -3.80 0.63 3.90
C ILE A 17 -4.16 0.12 5.31
N GLN A 18 -3.17 -0.11 6.17
CA GLN A 18 -3.39 -0.57 7.54
C GLN A 18 -4.11 0.49 8.40
N GLU A 19 -3.80 1.77 8.23
CA GLU A 19 -4.51 2.87 8.90
C GLU A 19 -5.98 2.95 8.44
N ILE A 20 -6.25 2.77 7.14
CA ILE A 20 -7.63 2.68 6.62
C ILE A 20 -8.37 1.49 7.24
N GLN A 21 -7.73 0.32 7.31
CA GLN A 21 -8.29 -0.87 7.94
C GLN A 21 -8.59 -0.68 9.44
N ARG A 22 -7.83 0.18 10.14
CA ARG A 22 -8.06 0.63 11.52
C ARG A 22 -9.10 1.76 11.65
N LYS A 23 -9.69 2.21 10.53
CA LYS A 23 -10.58 3.37 10.44
C LYS A 23 -9.91 4.70 10.84
N ASN A 24 -8.60 4.80 10.70
CA ASN A 24 -7.81 6.00 10.99
C ASN A 24 -7.35 6.69 9.69
N ASN A 25 -8.29 7.18 8.88
CA ASN A 25 -7.98 7.77 7.56
C ASN A 25 -7.81 9.30 7.57
N SER A 26 -8.09 9.98 8.68
CA SER A 26 -8.14 11.45 8.74
C SER A 26 -6.79 12.13 8.51
N GLY A 27 -5.67 11.43 8.74
CA GLY A 27 -4.32 11.94 8.50
C GLY A 27 -3.74 11.61 7.12
N LEU A 28 -4.49 10.92 6.25
CA LEU A 28 -3.97 10.41 4.98
C LEU A 28 -4.20 11.41 3.84
N SER A 29 -3.15 11.68 3.06
CA SER A 29 -3.24 12.50 1.85
C SER A 29 -3.64 11.65 0.64
N PHE A 30 -4.85 11.86 0.12
CA PHE A 30 -5.31 11.14 -1.08
C PHE A 30 -4.40 11.38 -2.29
N GLU A 31 -3.98 12.62 -2.52
CA GLU A 31 -3.14 12.98 -3.66
C GLU A 31 -1.77 12.29 -3.60
N GLU A 32 -1.16 12.24 -2.42
CA GLU A 32 0.13 11.59 -2.22
C GLU A 32 0.05 10.08 -2.44
N LEU A 33 -0.95 9.43 -1.84
CA LEU A 33 -1.15 7.98 -1.98
C LEU A 33 -1.42 7.60 -3.45
N TYR A 34 -2.28 8.37 -4.13
CA TYR A 34 -2.57 8.14 -5.54
C TYR A 34 -1.33 8.32 -6.42
N ARG A 35 -0.56 9.40 -6.22
CA ARG A 35 0.68 9.66 -6.97
C ARG A 35 1.71 8.55 -6.78
N ASN A 36 1.86 8.06 -5.55
CA ASN A 36 2.78 6.97 -5.22
C ASN A 36 2.37 5.64 -5.88
N ALA A 37 1.09 5.27 -5.80
CA ALA A 37 0.57 4.07 -6.47
C ALA A 37 0.70 4.17 -8.00
N TYR A 38 0.34 5.32 -8.57
CA TYR A 38 0.52 5.60 -10.01
C TYR A 38 1.99 5.47 -10.42
N THR A 39 2.91 6.01 -9.62
CA THR A 39 4.36 5.95 -9.88
C THR A 39 4.86 4.50 -9.92
N MET A 40 4.39 3.61 -9.04
CA MET A 40 4.74 2.18 -9.09
C MET A 40 4.26 1.52 -10.38
N VAL A 41 3.02 1.78 -10.79
CA VAL A 41 2.44 1.18 -12.00
C VAL A 41 3.15 1.70 -13.26
N LEU A 42 3.41 3.01 -13.32
CA LEU A 42 4.12 3.66 -14.42
C LEU A 42 5.48 3.02 -14.66
N HIS A 43 6.20 2.70 -13.58
CA HIS A 43 7.53 2.08 -13.63
C HIS A 43 7.49 0.54 -13.63
N LYS A 44 6.35 -0.06 -14.01
CA LYS A 44 6.18 -1.52 -14.17
C LYS A 44 6.30 -2.35 -12.89
N HIS A 45 6.12 -1.74 -11.72
CA HIS A 45 6.05 -2.43 -10.42
C HIS A 45 4.62 -2.74 -9.97
N GLY A 46 3.68 -2.83 -10.93
CA GLY A 46 2.26 -3.13 -10.64
C GLY A 46 2.04 -4.50 -10.01
N GLU A 47 2.86 -5.50 -10.36
CA GLU A 47 2.78 -6.83 -9.75
C GLU A 47 3.11 -6.79 -8.25
N LYS A 48 4.16 -6.07 -7.85
CA LYS A 48 4.52 -5.88 -6.43
C LYS A 48 3.40 -5.19 -5.66
N LEU A 49 2.81 -4.15 -6.23
CA LEU A 49 1.67 -3.45 -5.64
C LEU A 49 0.45 -4.36 -5.48
N TYR A 50 0.10 -5.13 -6.52
CA TYR A 50 -1.06 -6.02 -6.50
C TYR A 50 -0.91 -7.16 -5.50
N ASN A 51 0.22 -7.88 -5.54
CA ASN A 51 0.50 -8.97 -4.61
C ASN A 51 0.58 -8.47 -3.17
N GLY A 52 1.28 -7.35 -2.95
CA GLY A 52 1.36 -6.75 -1.62
C GLY A 52 0.00 -6.33 -1.06
N LEU A 53 -0.87 -5.73 -1.88
CA LEU A 53 -2.23 -5.39 -1.48
C LEU A 53 -3.02 -6.62 -1.06
N ARG A 54 -3.01 -7.67 -1.89
CA ARG A 54 -3.66 -8.95 -1.59
C ARG A 54 -3.21 -9.46 -0.23
N ASP A 55 -1.91 -9.54 -0.01
CA ASP A 55 -1.35 -10.11 1.23
C ASP A 55 -1.73 -9.28 2.47
N VAL A 56 -1.68 -7.95 2.39
CA VAL A 56 -2.05 -7.05 3.51
C VAL A 56 -3.54 -7.15 3.84
N VAL A 57 -4.41 -7.27 2.83
CA VAL A 57 -5.86 -7.44 3.04
C VAL A 57 -6.16 -8.82 3.62
N THR A 58 -5.56 -9.88 3.08
CA THR A 58 -5.71 -11.25 3.59
C THR A 58 -5.30 -11.34 5.06
N GLN A 59 -4.11 -10.84 5.42
CA GLN A 59 -3.62 -10.83 6.79
C GLN A 59 -4.59 -10.12 7.75
N HIS A 60 -5.17 -8.99 7.34
CA HIS A 60 -6.13 -8.26 8.16
C HIS A 60 -7.42 -9.04 8.41
N LEU A 61 -7.93 -9.72 7.37
CA LEU A 61 -9.16 -10.50 7.47
C LEU A 61 -8.95 -11.76 8.32
N GLU A 62 -7.86 -12.49 8.11
CA GLU A 62 -7.50 -13.67 8.90
C GLU A 62 -7.34 -13.33 10.39
N ALA A 63 -6.67 -12.21 10.70
CA ALA A 63 -6.51 -11.73 12.07
C ALA A 63 -7.82 -11.27 12.75
N LYS A 64 -8.86 -10.95 11.99
CA LYS A 64 -10.18 -10.58 12.53
C LYS A 64 -11.14 -11.75 12.68
N VAL A 65 -10.88 -12.86 12.01
CA VAL A 65 -11.69 -14.08 12.05
C VAL A 65 -11.17 -15.08 13.09
N SER A 66 -9.91 -14.90 13.53
CA SER A 66 -9.28 -15.68 14.62
C SER A 66 -9.62 -15.10 15.99
#